data_AF-M3VBT2-F1
#
_entry.id   AF-M3VBT2-F1
#
_cell.length_a   1.000
_cell.length_b   1.000
_cell.length_c   1.000
_cell.angle_alpha   90.00
_cell.angle_beta   90.00
_cell.angle_gamma   90.00
#
_symmetry.space_group_name_H-M   'P 1'
#
loop_
_entity.id
_entity.type
_entity.pdbx_description
1 polymer ?
#
loop_
_entity_poly.entity_id
_entity_poly.type
_entity_poly.pdbx_seq_one_letter_code
_entity_poly.pdbx_strand_id
1 'polypeptide(L)'
;MSLRGADYVQRSEAICRILKSYRVLSGLTQDELAERLGVVQSLVSKVESRERRLDLIELQEYLRPLGRTVQDVLADLERIAPVRPAETVEELARDRIEAALETDIRR
;
A
#
# COMPACT_ATOMS: atom_id res chain seq x y z
N MET A 1 15.30 7.12 -14.11
CA MET A 1 14.20 6.22 -13.70
C MET A 1 13.95 6.39 -12.21
N SER A 2 12.69 6.57 -11.81
CA SER A 2 12.28 6.64 -10.40
C SER A 2 11.79 5.26 -9.95
N LEU A 3 12.16 4.80 -8.75
CA LEU A 3 11.58 3.59 -8.15
C LEU A 3 10.09 3.77 -7.77
N ARG A 4 9.56 5.00 -7.88
CA ARG A 4 8.15 5.32 -7.62
C ARG A 4 7.37 5.21 -8.93
N GLY A 5 6.80 4.03 -9.17
CA GLY A 5 5.90 3.76 -10.29
C GLY A 5 4.57 4.54 -10.21
N ALA A 6 3.74 4.38 -11.24
CA ALA A 6 2.46 5.10 -11.37
C ALA A 6 1.47 4.80 -10.23
N ASP A 7 1.57 3.63 -9.61
CA ASP A 7 0.71 3.16 -8.51
C ASP A 7 1.28 3.48 -7.11
N TYR A 8 2.45 4.11 -7.03
CA TYR A 8 3.16 4.33 -5.77
C TYR A 8 2.34 5.08 -4.72
N VAL A 9 1.64 6.15 -5.11
CA VAL A 9 0.83 6.95 -4.19
C VAL A 9 -0.31 6.12 -3.61
N GLN A 10 -1.06 5.45 -4.49
CA GLN A 10 -2.19 4.59 -4.13
C GLN A 10 -1.76 3.43 -3.21
N ARG A 11 -0.68 2.73 -3.55
CA ARG A 11 -0.15 1.62 -2.73
C ARG A 11 0.37 2.11 -1.38
N SER A 12 1.05 3.26 -1.35
CA SER A 12 1.53 3.86 -0.11
C SER A 12 0.39 4.32 0.80
N GLU A 13 -0.73 4.82 0.26
CA GLU A 13 -1.93 5.15 1.03
C GLU A 13 -2.66 3.88 1.54
N ALA A 14 -2.64 2.80 0.75
CA ALA A 14 -3.16 1.51 1.18
C ALA A 14 -2.40 0.97 2.40
N ILE A 15 -1.07 1.09 2.44
CA ILE A 15 -0.26 0.70 3.62
C ILE A 15 -0.73 1.46 4.87
N CYS A 16 -0.86 2.78 4.81
CA CYS A 16 -1.31 3.58 5.95
C CYS A 16 -2.70 3.15 6.47
N ARG A 17 -3.63 2.83 5.55
CA ARG A 17 -4.96 2.29 5.90
C ARG A 17 -4.87 0.90 6.55
N ILE A 18 -3.98 0.03 6.08
CA ILE A 18 -3.75 -1.29 6.67
C ILE A 18 -3.23 -1.15 8.10
N LEU A 19 -2.20 -0.31 8.32
CA LEU A 19 -1.64 -0.08 9.66
C LEU A 19 -2.69 0.45 10.64
N LYS A 20 -3.47 1.44 10.21
CA LYS A 20 -4.60 1.95 10.99
C LYS A 20 -5.63 0.86 11.29
N SER A 21 -5.94 0.01 10.32
CA SER A 21 -6.90 -1.09 10.49
C SER A 21 -6.40 -2.12 11.50
N TYR A 22 -5.12 -2.48 11.47
CA TYR A 22 -4.53 -3.39 12.46
C TYR A 22 -4.61 -2.82 13.88
N ARG A 23 -4.33 -1.53 14.05
CA ARG A 23 -4.48 -0.88 15.35
C ARG A 23 -5.94 -0.93 15.84
N VAL A 24 -6.89 -0.54 14.99
CA VAL A 24 -8.31 -0.53 15.34
C VAL A 24 -8.83 -1.93 15.65
N LEU A 25 -8.47 -2.94 14.86
CA LEU A 25 -8.84 -4.35 15.10
C LEU A 25 -8.20 -4.92 16.37
N SER A 26 -7.06 -4.36 16.80
CA SER A 26 -6.44 -4.70 18.09
C SER A 26 -7.10 -3.97 19.27
N GLY A 27 -8.13 -3.16 19.02
CA GLY A 27 -8.85 -2.40 20.04
C GLY A 27 -8.08 -1.22 20.63
N LEU A 28 -7.02 -0.76 19.95
CA LEU A 28 -6.14 0.30 20.48
C LEU A 28 -6.48 1.66 19.91
N THR A 29 -6.42 2.69 20.75
CA THR A 29 -6.29 4.09 20.37
C THR A 29 -4.88 4.40 19.87
N GLN A 30 -4.68 5.57 19.27
CA GLN A 30 -3.34 5.99 18.83
C GLN A 30 -2.39 6.22 20.02
N ASP A 31 -2.90 6.76 21.13
CA ASP A 31 -2.13 6.95 22.37
C ASP A 31 -1.67 5.61 22.97
N GLU A 32 -2.56 4.61 23.05
CA GLU A 32 -2.21 3.29 23.58
C GLU A 32 -1.18 2.55 22.70
N LEU A 33 -1.29 2.68 21.38
CA LEU A 33 -0.26 2.12 20.49
C LEU A 33 1.07 2.85 20.68
N ALA A 34 1.05 4.17 20.83
CA ALA A 34 2.25 4.96 21.05
C ALA A 34 2.94 4.61 22.37
N GLU A 35 2.18 4.39 23.43
CA GLU A 35 2.68 3.93 24.73
C GLU A 35 3.37 2.56 24.60
N ARG A 36 2.75 1.59 23.91
CA ARG A 36 3.36 0.27 23.65
C ARG A 36 4.63 0.33 22.82
N LEU A 37 4.74 1.33 21.95
CA LEU A 37 5.92 1.57 21.11
C LEU A 37 6.99 2.42 21.81
N GLY A 38 6.68 3.03 22.96
CA GLY A 38 7.59 3.98 23.63
C GLY A 38 7.82 5.27 22.83
N VAL A 39 6.80 5.72 22.07
CA VAL A 39 6.87 6.91 21.22
C VAL A 39 5.72 7.89 21.54
N VAL A 40 5.77 9.09 20.95
CA VAL A 40 4.68 10.06 21.05
C VAL A 40 3.51 9.69 20.12
N GLN A 41 2.27 9.94 20.54
CA GLN A 41 1.07 9.68 19.72
C GLN A 41 1.10 10.37 18.36
N SER A 42 1.69 11.57 18.27
CA SER A 42 1.82 12.30 17.00
C SER A 42 2.63 11.52 15.95
N LEU A 43 3.55 10.63 16.36
CA LEU A 43 4.25 9.74 15.43
C LEU A 43 3.29 8.73 14.82
N VAL A 44 2.46 8.08 15.65
CA VAL A 44 1.42 7.14 15.19
C VAL A 44 0.46 7.83 14.22
N SER A 45 0.01 9.04 14.57
CA SER A 45 -0.87 9.84 13.70
C SER A 45 -0.22 10.13 12.34
N LYS A 46 1.04 10.61 12.32
CA LYS A 46 1.78 10.92 11.09
C LYS A 46 2.04 9.70 10.23
N VAL A 47 2.24 8.52 10.83
CA VAL A 47 2.36 7.26 10.10
C VAL A 47 1.04 6.90 9.42
N GLU A 48 -0.06 6.97 10.17
CA GLU A 48 -1.40 6.65 9.64
C GLU A 48 -1.91 7.68 8.61
N SER A 49 -1.41 8.92 8.64
CA SER A 49 -1.73 9.97 7.67
C SER A 49 -0.74 10.07 6.49
N ARG A 50 0.31 9.23 6.45
CA ARG A 50 1.38 9.23 5.43
C ARG A 50 2.33 10.43 5.48
N GLU A 51 2.23 11.28 6.50
CA GLU A 51 3.18 12.39 6.75
C GLU A 51 4.55 11.87 7.19
N ARG A 52 4.60 10.71 7.84
CA ARG A 52 5.84 10.01 8.21
C ARG A 52 5.86 8.62 7.59
N ARG A 53 6.84 8.38 6.74
CA ARG A 53 7.11 7.04 6.19
C ARG A 53 7.95 6.26 7.18
N LEU A 54 7.64 4.98 7.30
CA LEU A 54 8.46 4.00 8.00
C LEU A 54 9.36 3.28 7.00
N ASP A 55 10.62 3.06 7.37
CA ASP A 55 11.43 2.05 6.71
C ASP A 55 11.00 0.62 7.15
N LEU A 56 11.66 -0.41 6.60
CA LEU A 56 11.29 -1.80 6.90
C LEU A 56 11.52 -2.19 8.35
N ILE A 57 12.58 -1.68 9.00
CA ILE A 57 12.89 -1.98 10.39
C ILE A 57 11.91 -1.25 11.30
N GLU A 58 11.67 0.04 11.04
CA GLU A 58 10.65 0.80 11.77
C GLU A 58 9.25 0.19 11.63
N LEU A 59 8.92 -0.37 10.45
CA LEU A 59 7.66 -1.07 10.24
C LEU A 59 7.56 -2.36 11.07
N GLN A 60 8.64 -3.13 11.18
CA GLN A 60 8.67 -4.32 12.05
C GLN A 60 8.43 -3.95 13.52
N GLU A 61 9.09 -2.88 14.00
CA GLU A 61 8.88 -2.35 15.35
C GLU A 61 7.43 -1.90 15.56
N TYR A 62 6.87 -1.16 14.59
CA TYR A 62 5.49 -0.66 14.64
C TYR A 62 4.45 -1.79 14.73
N LEU A 63 4.69 -2.92 14.06
CA LEU A 63 3.77 -4.05 13.99
C LEU A 63 3.85 -5.00 15.19
N ARG A 64 4.99 -5.03 15.91
CA ARG A 64 5.21 -5.91 17.06
C ARG A 64 4.09 -5.85 18.12
N PRO A 65 3.69 -4.67 18.66
CA PRO A 65 2.64 -4.60 19.68
C PRO A 65 1.23 -4.91 19.15
N LEU A 66 1.08 -5.03 17.82
CA LEU A 66 -0.15 -5.42 17.14
C LEU A 66 -0.20 -6.93 16.85
N GLY A 67 0.87 -7.69 17.15
CA GLY A 67 0.97 -9.11 16.83
C GLY A 67 0.97 -9.38 15.32
N ARG A 68 1.52 -8.44 14.54
CA ARG A 68 1.56 -8.50 13.07
C ARG A 68 2.99 -8.50 12.55
N THR A 69 3.12 -8.88 11.28
CA THR A 69 4.38 -9.00 10.55
C THR A 69 4.32 -8.20 9.26
N VAL A 70 5.49 -7.92 8.67
CA VAL A 70 5.57 -7.24 7.36
C VAL A 70 4.89 -8.06 6.27
N GLN A 71 4.90 -9.39 6.41
CA GLN A 71 4.24 -10.33 5.52
C GLN A 71 2.71 -10.15 5.55
N ASP A 72 2.11 -9.89 6.71
CA ASP A 72 0.68 -9.57 6.82
C ASP A 72 0.34 -8.31 6.03
N VAL A 73 1.16 -7.25 6.20
CA VAL A 73 0.98 -5.99 5.46
C VAL A 73 1.10 -6.20 3.96
N LEU A 74 2.07 -7.01 3.51
CA LEU A 74 2.26 -7.29 2.09
C LEU A 74 1.07 -8.07 1.50
N ALA A 75 0.61 -9.11 2.19
CA ALA A 75 -0.53 -9.90 1.76
C ALA A 75 -1.81 -9.04 1.66
N ASP A 76 -2.03 -8.17 2.65
CA ASP A 76 -3.18 -7.27 2.65
C ASP A 76 -3.07 -6.19 1.57
N LEU A 77 -1.87 -5.68 1.33
CA LEU A 77 -1.59 -4.71 0.28
C LEU A 77 -1.86 -5.29 -1.11
N GLU A 78 -1.40 -6.52 -1.38
CA GLU A 78 -1.63 -7.22 -2.63
C GLU A 78 -3.13 -7.46 -2.88
N ARG A 79 -3.90 -7.71 -1.83
CA ARG A 79 -5.34 -7.93 -1.91
C ARG A 79 -6.14 -6.65 -2.19
N ILE A 80 -5.74 -5.50 -1.62
CA ILE A 80 -6.54 -4.24 -1.72
C ILE A 80 -6.00 -3.23 -2.73
N ALA A 81 -4.72 -3.33 -3.08
CA ALA A 81 -4.06 -2.46 -4.04
C ALA A 81 -2.98 -3.28 -4.77
N PRO A 82 -3.37 -4.32 -5.54
CA PRO A 82 -2.42 -5.16 -6.26
C PRO A 82 -1.50 -4.30 -7.14
N VAL A 83 -0.27 -4.75 -7.33
CA VAL A 83 0.58 -4.15 -8.37
C VAL A 83 -0.17 -4.38 -9.66
N ARG A 84 -0.60 -3.30 -10.32
CA ARG A 84 -1.06 -3.45 -11.70
C ARG A 84 0.15 -3.97 -12.45
N PRO A 85 0.08 -5.16 -13.09
CA PRO A 85 1.10 -5.50 -14.07
C PRO A 85 1.20 -4.28 -14.97
N ALA A 86 2.41 -3.73 -15.13
CA ALA A 86 2.65 -2.74 -16.18
C ALA A 86 2.03 -3.36 -17.42
N GLU A 87 0.99 -2.70 -17.96
CA GLU A 87 0.03 -3.19 -18.95
C GLU A 87 0.43 -4.57 -19.46
N THR A 88 -0.26 -5.62 -19.03
CA THR A 88 0.09 -6.96 -19.48
C THR A 88 0.37 -6.89 -20.97
N VAL A 89 1.44 -7.54 -21.44
CA VAL A 89 1.72 -7.59 -22.89
C VAL A 89 0.45 -8.03 -23.64
N GLU A 90 -0.43 -8.79 -22.95
CA GLU A 90 -1.80 -9.11 -23.34
C GLU A 90 -2.77 -7.92 -23.48
N GLU A 91 -2.84 -6.96 -22.55
CA GLU A 91 -3.64 -5.73 -22.65
C GLU A 91 -3.11 -4.80 -23.76
N LEU A 92 -1.79 -4.60 -23.85
CA LEU A 92 -1.17 -3.85 -24.94
C LEU A 92 -1.36 -4.53 -26.31
N ALA A 93 -1.37 -5.87 -26.35
CA ALA A 93 -1.67 -6.62 -27.56
C ALA A 93 -3.15 -6.52 -27.94
N ARG A 94 -4.07 -6.52 -26.96
CA ARG A 94 -5.50 -6.36 -27.18
C ARG A 94 -5.83 -5.00 -27.81
N ASP A 95 -5.29 -3.93 -27.24
CA ASP A 95 -5.50 -2.56 -27.75
C ASP A 95 -4.92 -2.37 -29.17
N ARG A 96 -3.77 -3.00 -29.47
CA ARG A 96 -3.18 -2.97 -30.83
C ARG A 96 -3.98 -3.76 -31.86
N ILE A 97 -4.58 -4.89 -31.46
CA ILE A 97 -5.46 -5.68 -32.34
C ILE A 97 -6.75 -4.90 -32.61
N GLU A 98 -7.34 -4.31 -31.58
CA GLU A 98 -8.57 -3.52 -31.71
C GLU A 98 -8.36 -2.29 -32.62
N ALA A 99 -7.27 -1.55 -32.43
CA ALA A 99 -6.91 -0.42 -33.29
C ALA A 99 -6.62 -0.83 -34.76
N ALA A 100 -6.04 -2.02 -34.98
CA ALA A 100 -5.82 -2.55 -36.33
C ALA A 100 -7.14 -2.92 -37.02
N LEU A 101 -8.08 -3.53 -36.30
CA LEU A 101 -9.39 -3.91 -36.81
C LEU A 101 -10.27 -2.68 -37.13
N GLU A 102 -10.22 -1.63 -36.31
CA GLU A 102 -10.94 -0.38 -36.58
C GLU A 102 -10.41 0.36 -37.83
N THR A 103 -9.12 0.19 -38.14
CA THR A 103 -8.49 0.80 -39.31
C THR A 103 -8.88 0.06 -40.60
N ASP A 104 -9.05 -1.27 -40.54
CA ASP A 104 -9.49 -2.10 -41.67
C ASP A 104 -10.99 -1.98 -41.96
N ILE A 105 -11.84 -1.73 -40.96
CA ILE A 105 -13.29 -1.56 -41.17
C ILE A 105 -13.63 -0.20 -41.85
N ARG A 106 -12.72 0.78 -41.81
CA ARG A 106 -12.90 2.10 -42.44
C ARG A 106 -12.34 2.21 -43.86
N ARG A 107 -11.88 1.10 -44.46
CA ARG A 107 -11.30 1.04 -45.81
C ARG A 107 -12.16 0.19 -46.73
#